data_AF-A0A1B8BWJ8-F1
#
_entry.id   AF-A0A1B8BWJ8-F1
#
_cell.length_a   1.000
_cell.length_b   1.000
_cell.length_c   1.000
_cell.angle_alpha   90.00
_cell.angle_beta   90.00
_cell.angle_gamma   90.00
#
_symmetry.space_group_name_H-M   'P 1'
#
loop_
_entity.id
_entity.type
_entity.pdbx_description
1 polymer ?
#
loop_
_entity_poly.entity_id
_entity_poly.type
_entity_poly.pdbx_seq_one_letter_code
_entity_poly.pdbx_strand_id
1 'polypeptide(L)' 'MTRDEDIKAYGFTALPRPMDTLLAARQDPQPPTPLTTADIPLPSSPLVDAVLDYAKRELPIETFNHSMRVFYY' A
#
# COMPACT_ATOMS: atom_id res chain seq x y z
N MET A 1 -3.20 -20.87 1.16
CA MET A 1 -2.30 -20.28 2.15
C MET A 1 -2.62 -20.92 3.50
N THR A 2 -1.61 -21.09 4.34
CA THR A 2 -1.80 -21.45 5.75
C THR A 2 -2.27 -20.23 6.52
N ARG A 3 -2.80 -20.43 7.73
CA ARG A 3 -3.22 -19.33 8.61
C ARG A 3 -2.09 -18.34 8.87
N ASP A 4 -0.87 -18.84 9.08
CA ASP A 4 0.28 -17.99 9.37
C ASP A 4 0.71 -17.18 8.14
N GLU A 5 0.58 -17.76 6.94
CA GLU A 5 0.79 -17.04 5.68
C GLU A 5 -0.25 -15.92 5.50
N ASP A 6 -1.53 -16.18 5.82
CA ASP A 6 -2.60 -15.18 5.74
C ASP A 6 -2.37 -14.03 6.75
N ILE A 7 -2.00 -14.34 8.00
CA ILE A 7 -1.70 -13.33 9.02
C ILE A 7 -0.62 -12.37 8.54
N LYS A 8 0.43 -12.91 7.91
CA LYS A 8 1.53 -12.10 7.35
C LYS A 8 1.08 -11.33 6.11
N ALA A 9 0.38 -11.97 5.18
CA ALA A 9 -0.02 -11.37 3.90
C ALA A 9 -1.00 -10.21 4.05
N TYR A 10 -1.94 -10.31 5.01
CA TYR A 10 -2.99 -9.30 5.21
C TYR A 10 -2.66 -8.26 6.29
N GLY A 11 -1.41 -8.24 6.78
CA GLY A 11 -0.95 -7.23 7.73
C GLY A 11 -1.48 -7.40 9.17
N PHE A 12 -1.90 -8.60 9.56
CA PHE A 12 -2.36 -8.90 10.93
C PHE A 12 -1.19 -9.12 11.91
N THR A 13 -0.08 -8.41 11.73
CA THR A 13 1.07 -8.40 12.65
C THR A 13 1.06 -7.10 13.44
N ALA A 14 1.18 -7.17 14.77
CA ALA A 14 1.16 -5.98 15.62
C ALA A 14 2.42 -5.11 15.39
N LEU A 15 2.21 -3.81 15.22
CA LEU A 15 3.27 -2.80 15.09
C LEU A 15 2.96 -1.58 15.99
N PRO A 16 3.98 -0.86 16.49
CA PRO A 16 3.78 0.40 17.18
C PRO A 16 3.05 1.41 16.29
N ARG A 17 1.97 2.00 16.80
CA ARG A 17 1.24 3.10 16.13
C ARG A 17 2.06 4.40 16.01
N PRO A 18 2.84 4.84 17.02
CA PRO A 18 3.63 6.06 16.89
C PRO A 18 4.74 5.91 15.84
N MET A 19 4.74 6.78 14.83
CA MET A 19 5.69 6.71 13.72
C MET A 19 7.14 6.81 14.18
N ASP A 20 7.46 7.71 15.10
CA ASP A 20 8.83 7.87 15.61
C ASP A 20 9.33 6.57 16.27
N THR A 21 8.47 5.89 17.01
CA THR A 21 8.79 4.59 17.62
C THR A 21 8.96 3.50 16.56
N LEU A 22 8.07 3.45 15.56
CA LEU A 22 8.15 2.49 14.47
C LEU A 22 9.42 2.67 13.63
N LEU A 23 9.77 3.91 13.30
CA LEU A 23 10.92 4.25 12.47
C LEU A 23 12.24 4.06 13.21
N ALA A 24 12.30 4.38 14.52
CA ALA A 24 13.47 4.14 15.35
C ALA A 24 13.79 2.64 15.50
N ALA A 25 12.80 1.76 15.32
CA ALA A 25 12.99 0.31 15.36
C ALA A 25 13.50 -0.29 14.04
N ARG A 26 13.65 0.51 12.96
CA ARG A 26 14.19 0.01 11.68
C ARG A 26 15.64 -0.43 11.85
N GLN A 27 15.93 -1.65 11.41
CA GLN A 27 17.29 -2.16 11.28
C GLN A 27 17.88 -1.71 9.94
N ASP A 28 19.11 -1.22 9.95
CA ASP A 28 19.90 -0.83 8.77
C ASP A 28 19.17 0.08 7.75
N PRO A 29 18.68 1.27 8.16
CA PRO A 29 17.95 2.15 7.25
C PRO A 29 18.82 2.57 6.06
N GLN A 30 18.37 2.20 4.86
CA GLN A 30 19.01 2.59 3.61
C GLN A 30 18.40 3.89 3.06
N PRO A 31 19.18 4.69 2.29
CA PRO A 31 18.65 5.80 1.52
C PRO A 31 17.53 5.32 0.58
N PRO A 32 16.48 6.14 0.35
CA PRO A 32 15.42 5.76 -0.57
C PRO A 32 15.96 5.62 -1.99
N THR A 33 15.62 4.52 -2.65
CA THR A 33 15.86 4.33 -4.09
C THR A 33 14.79 5.10 -4.86
N PRO A 34 15.16 5.94 -5.85
CA PRO A 34 14.17 6.58 -6.71
C PRO A 34 13.36 5.53 -7.47
N LEU A 35 12.04 5.61 -7.36
CA LEU A 35 11.08 4.77 -8.07
C LEU A 35 10.05 5.66 -8.80
N THR A 36 9.56 5.16 -9.91
CA THR A 36 8.47 5.74 -10.69
C THR A 36 7.21 4.88 -10.55
N THR A 37 6.06 5.40 -10.96
CA THR A 37 4.81 4.61 -10.95
C THR A 37 4.87 3.42 -11.92
N ALA A 38 5.74 3.44 -12.92
CA ALA A 38 5.95 2.31 -13.82
C ALA A 38 6.67 1.14 -13.11
N ASP A 39 7.42 1.40 -12.05
CA ASP A 39 8.13 0.38 -11.27
C ASP A 39 7.21 -0.38 -10.30
N ILE A 40 6.01 0.15 -10.04
CA ILE A 40 5.03 -0.41 -9.09
C ILE A 40 3.69 -0.65 -9.82
N PRO A 41 3.59 -1.68 -10.68
CA PRO A 41 2.34 -1.97 -11.38
C PRO A 41 1.24 -2.35 -10.38
N LEU A 42 -0.01 -1.99 -10.70
CA LEU A 42 -1.16 -2.45 -9.93
C LEU A 42 -1.30 -3.98 -10.03
N PRO A 43 -1.70 -4.67 -8.95
CA PRO A 43 -1.91 -6.11 -9.00
C PRO A 43 -3.02 -6.46 -10.00
N SER A 44 -2.77 -7.43 -10.88
CA SER A 44 -3.78 -7.90 -11.82
C SER A 44 -4.72 -8.90 -11.14
N SER A 45 -5.96 -8.47 -10.87
CA SER A 45 -7.02 -9.37 -10.40
C SER A 45 -8.40 -8.76 -10.65
N PRO A 46 -9.45 -9.59 -10.83
CA PRO A 46 -10.82 -9.08 -11.02
C PRO A 46 -11.31 -8.18 -9.88
N LEU A 47 -10.81 -8.42 -8.65
CA LEU A 47 -11.16 -7.60 -7.49
C LEU A 47 -10.56 -6.19 -7.59
N VAL A 48 -9.29 -6.08 -7.99
CA VAL A 48 -8.62 -4.78 -8.16
C VAL A 48 -9.32 -3.98 -9.26
N ASP A 49 -9.66 -4.62 -10.38
CA ASP A 49 -10.38 -3.97 -11.48
C ASP A 49 -11.74 -3.43 -11.01
N ALA A 50 -12.53 -4.25 -10.32
CA ALA A 50 -13.83 -3.85 -9.80
C ALA A 50 -13.75 -2.68 -8.79
N VAL A 51 -12.74 -2.68 -7.90
CA VAL A 51 -12.54 -1.60 -6.92
C VAL A 51 -12.09 -0.31 -7.62
N LEU A 52 -11.20 -0.39 -8.60
CA LEU A 52 -10.74 0.77 -9.37
C LEU A 52 -11.87 1.39 -10.18
N ASP A 53 -12.71 0.57 -10.82
CA ASP A 53 -13.87 1.05 -11.58
C ASP A 53 -14.88 1.75 -10.66
N TYR A 54 -15.16 1.16 -9.49
CA TYR A 54 -16.00 1.80 -8.48
C TYR A 54 -15.39 3.12 -7.99
N ALA A 55 -14.11 3.12 -7.60
CA ALA A 55 -13.45 4.30 -7.07
C ALA A 55 -13.42 5.45 -8.09
N LYS A 56 -13.14 5.17 -9.37
CA LYS A 56 -13.16 6.18 -10.45
C LYS A 56 -14.56 6.74 -10.70
N ARG A 57 -15.60 5.93 -10.51
CA ARG A 57 -16.99 6.34 -10.73
C ARG A 57 -17.52 7.21 -9.60
N GLU A 58 -17.21 6.86 -8.36
CA GLU A 58 -17.81 7.49 -7.18
C GLU A 58 -16.98 8.65 -6.61
N LEU A 59 -15.66 8.66 -6.79
CA LEU A 59 -14.79 9.68 -6.22
C LEU A 59 -14.58 10.85 -7.19
N PRO A 60 -14.52 12.10 -6.69
CA PRO A 60 -13.96 13.21 -7.45
C PRO A 60 -12.52 12.90 -7.90
N ILE A 61 -12.14 13.41 -9.07
CA ILE A 61 -10.85 13.08 -9.70
C ILE A 61 -9.65 13.41 -8.80
N GLU A 62 -9.74 14.50 -8.02
CA GLU A 62 -8.69 14.91 -7.07
C GLU A 62 -8.55 13.90 -5.93
N THR A 63 -9.66 13.34 -5.46
CA THR A 63 -9.70 12.35 -4.38
C THR A 63 -9.18 11.01 -4.89
N PHE A 64 -9.62 10.57 -6.07
CA PHE A 64 -9.08 9.37 -6.71
C PHE A 64 -7.56 9.49 -6.91
N ASN A 65 -7.09 10.61 -7.47
CA ASN A 65 -5.66 10.85 -7.66
C ASN A 65 -4.91 10.91 -6.32
N HIS A 66 -5.52 11.42 -5.24
CA HIS A 66 -4.94 11.37 -3.90
C HIS A 66 -4.78 9.92 -3.41
N SER A 67 -5.82 9.09 -3.52
CA SER A 67 -5.74 7.67 -3.18
C SER A 67 -4.65 6.95 -3.97
N MET A 68 -4.49 7.25 -5.26
CA MET A 68 -3.39 6.71 -6.06
C MET A 68 -2.01 7.16 -5.53
N ARG A 69 -1.85 8.43 -5.14
CA ARG A 69 -0.59 8.89 -4.52
C ARG A 69 -0.29 8.14 -3.22
N VAL A 70 -1.31 7.89 -2.39
CA VAL A 70 -1.16 7.12 -1.14
C VAL A 70 -0.72 5.69 -1.41
N PHE A 71 -1.23 5.03 -2.46
CA PHE A 71 -0.77 3.68 -2.84
C PHE A 71 0.71 3.64 -3.25
N TYR A 72 1.22 4.72 -3.87
CA TYR A 72 2.61 4.79 -4.34
C TYR A 72 3.61 5.33 -3.30
N TYR A 73 3.17 5.78 -2.12
CA TYR A 73 4.03 6.19 -1.01
C TYR A 73 4.47 5.00 -0.16
#